data_AF-A0A4D4J643-F1
#
_entry.id   AF-A0A4D4J643-F1
#
_cell.length_a   1.000
_cell.length_b   1.000
_cell.length_c   1.000
_cell.angle_alpha   90.00
_cell.angle_beta   90.00
_cell.angle_gamma   90.00
#
_symmetry.space_group_name_H-M   'P 1'
#
loop_
_entity.id
_entity.type
_entity.pdbx_description
1 polymer ?
#
loop_
_entity_poly.entity_id
_entity_poly.type
_entity_poly.pdbx_seq_one_letter_code
_entity_poly.pdbx_strand_id
1 'polypeptide(L)'
;MGILQHHPTRRSTTLSQHLEVALNARATIAQARGLLAETRDLSSADAFQRLRGYAQAHGLPLGKLARDLVQRTPDARTVLAGAPPR
;
A
#
# COMPACT_ATOMS: atom_id res chain seq x y z
N MET A 1 39.45 36.66 14.48
CA MET A 1 38.00 36.88 14.31
C MET A 1 37.56 36.17 13.04
N GLY A 2 36.83 35.06 13.16
CA GLY A 2 36.42 34.25 12.01
C GLY A 2 35.68 32.99 12.46
N ILE A 3 34.59 33.24 13.18
CA ILE A 3 33.57 32.31 13.67
C ILE A 3 33.20 31.13 12.73
N LEU A 4 33.06 29.99 13.40
CA LEU A 4 32.45 28.70 13.03
C LEU A 4 31.14 28.81 12.20
N GLN A 5 30.96 27.95 11.18
CA GLN A 5 29.65 27.53 10.65
C GLN A 5 29.79 26.06 10.17
N HIS A 6 29.68 25.06 11.05
CA HIS A 6 28.50 24.21 11.30
C HIS A 6 27.50 24.03 10.14
N HIS A 7 27.52 22.86 9.48
CA HIS A 7 26.35 21.98 9.36
C HIS A 7 26.71 20.57 8.85
N PRO A 8 26.82 19.55 9.72
CA PRO A 8 26.79 18.15 9.30
C PRO A 8 25.41 17.57 9.65
N THR A 9 24.44 17.55 8.73
CA THR A 9 23.24 16.68 8.86
C THR A 9 22.37 16.75 7.60
N ARG A 10 22.67 15.92 6.60
CA ARG A 10 21.76 15.67 5.46
C ARG A 10 21.85 14.24 4.91
N ARG A 11 22.27 13.26 5.73
CA ARG A 11 22.43 11.86 5.31
C ARG A 11 21.57 10.84 6.07
N SER A 12 21.07 11.18 7.26
CA SER A 12 20.22 10.26 8.05
C SER A 12 18.72 10.41 7.80
N THR A 13 18.28 11.47 7.14
CA THR A 13 16.85 11.74 6.91
C THR A 13 16.26 10.85 5.82
N THR A 14 17.02 10.56 4.75
CA THR A 14 16.52 9.83 3.59
C THR A 14 16.30 8.34 3.85
N LEU A 15 17.14 7.70 4.67
CA LEU A 15 17.02 6.28 5.00
C LEU A 15 15.81 6.03 5.91
N SER A 16 15.65 6.84 6.96
CA SER A 16 14.47 6.76 7.84
C SER A 16 13.17 6.98 7.07
N GLN A 17 13.14 7.99 6.18
CA GLN A 17 11.99 8.26 5.32
C GLN A 17 11.66 7.09 4.38
N HIS A 18 12.67 6.44 3.79
CA HIS A 18 12.42 5.31 2.88
C HIS A 18 11.85 4.09 3.62
N LEU A 19 12.33 3.84 4.84
CA LEU A 19 11.78 2.79 5.72
C LEU A 19 10.35 3.11 6.14
N GLU A 20 10.06 4.34 6.55
CA GLU A 20 8.70 4.77 6.91
C GLU A 20 7.72 4.59 5.75
N VAL A 21 8.13 4.95 4.52
CA VAL A 21 7.33 4.73 3.31
C VAL A 21 7.08 3.24 3.07
N ALA A 22 8.10 2.40 3.20
CA ALA A 22 7.97 0.95 3.02
C ALA A 22 7.06 0.31 4.08
N LEU A 23 7.18 0.73 5.35
CA LEU A 23 6.35 0.26 6.45
C LEU A 23 4.89 0.67 6.27
N ASN A 24 4.65 1.92 5.89
CA ASN A 24 3.30 2.41 5.63
C ASN A 24 2.66 1.66 4.44
N ALA A 25 3.42 1.41 3.37
CA ALA A 25 2.96 0.60 2.25
C ALA A 25 2.60 -0.83 2.70
N ARG A 26 3.43 -1.47 3.52
CA ARG A 26 3.18 -2.82 4.05
C ARG A 26 1.94 -2.87 4.93
N ALA A 27 1.77 -1.90 5.83
CA ALA A 27 0.60 -1.81 6.71
C ALA A 27 -0.70 -1.66 5.89
N THR A 28 -0.69 -0.76 4.90
CA THR A 28 -1.84 -0.51 4.02
C THR A 28 -2.22 -1.77 3.23
N ILE A 29 -1.24 -2.47 2.67
CA ILE A 29 -1.48 -3.73 1.92
C ILE A 29 -2.03 -4.83 2.84
N ALA A 30 -1.52 -4.95 4.06
CA ALA A 30 -2.02 -5.95 5.02
C ALA A 30 -3.48 -5.67 5.42
N GLN A 31 -3.84 -4.40 5.62
CA GLN A 31 -5.23 -4.00 5.91
C GLN A 31 -6.17 -4.31 4.74
N ALA A 32 -5.79 -3.92 3.51
CA ALA A 32 -6.58 -4.22 2.31
C ALA A 32 -6.80 -5.73 2.12
N ARG A 33 -5.77 -6.53 2.40
CA ARG A 33 -5.85 -7.99 2.35
C ARG A 33 -6.77 -8.55 3.43
N GLY A 34 -6.77 -7.99 4.64
CA GLY A 34 -7.72 -8.35 5.70
C GLY A 34 -9.17 -8.08 5.29
N LEU A 35 -9.42 -6.90 4.70
CA LEU A 35 -10.74 -6.52 4.21
C LEU A 35 -11.24 -7.47 3.10
N LEU A 36 -10.36 -7.85 2.17
CA LEU A 36 -10.67 -8.83 1.11
C LEU A 36 -10.87 -10.25 1.65
N ALA A 37 -10.10 -10.65 2.66
CA ALA A 37 -10.22 -11.95 3.31
C ALA A 37 -11.57 -12.09 4.03
N GLU A 38 -11.96 -11.08 4.80
CA GLU A 38 -13.24 -11.04 5.52
C GLU A 38 -14.45 -11.11 4.57
N THR A 39 -14.36 -10.47 3.40
CA THR A 39 -15.50 -10.36 2.47
C THR A 39 -15.95 -11.72 1.90
N ARG A 40 -15.07 -12.73 1.84
CA ARG A 40 -15.34 -14.04 1.21
C ARG A 40 -14.76 -15.24 1.97
N ASP A 41 -14.41 -15.06 3.24
CA ASP A 41 -13.73 -16.08 4.06
C ASP A 41 -12.48 -16.65 3.34
N LEU A 42 -11.72 -15.77 2.68
CA LEU A 42 -10.54 -16.17 1.91
C LEU A 42 -9.30 -16.26 2.80
N SER A 43 -8.40 -17.19 2.45
CA SER A 43 -7.05 -17.16 3.03
C SER A 43 -6.36 -15.84 2.70
N SER A 44 -5.51 -15.40 3.62
CA SER A 44 -4.65 -14.23 3.45
C SER A 44 -3.83 -14.30 2.15
N ALA A 45 -3.35 -15.50 1.78
CA ALA A 45 -2.62 -15.71 0.53
C ALA A 45 -3.48 -15.46 -0.71
N ASP A 46 -4.71 -15.99 -0.73
CA ASP A 46 -5.65 -15.84 -1.84
C ASP A 46 -6.12 -14.39 -2.00
N ALA A 47 -6.40 -13.72 -0.88
CA ALA A 47 -6.73 -12.29 -0.88
C ALA A 47 -5.60 -11.45 -1.49
N PHE A 48 -4.32 -11.78 -1.20
CA PHE A 48 -3.18 -11.10 -1.80
C PHE A 48 -3.06 -11.37 -3.30
N GLN A 49 -3.28 -12.61 -3.75
CA GLN A 49 -3.25 -12.95 -5.16
C GLN A 49 -4.33 -12.20 -5.94
N ARG A 50 -5.54 -12.10 -5.41
CA ARG A 50 -6.63 -11.32 -6.03
C ARG A 50 -6.31 -9.84 -6.09
N LEU A 51 -5.79 -9.26 -5.00
CA LEU A 51 -5.35 -7.86 -4.97
C LEU A 51 -4.28 -7.59 -6.04
N ARG A 52 -3.28 -8.48 -6.17
CA ARG A 52 -2.24 -8.36 -7.19
C ARG A 52 -2.77 -8.55 -8.61
N GLY A 53 -3.65 -9.52 -8.82
CA GLY A 53 -4.24 -9.79 -10.13
C GLY A 53 -5.05 -8.60 -10.63
N TYR A 54 -5.86 -8.00 -9.76
CA TYR A 54 -6.61 -6.78 -10.06
C TYR A 54 -5.68 -5.61 -10.39
N ALA A 55 -4.67 -5.35 -9.53
CA ALA A 55 -3.72 -4.28 -9.77
C ALA A 55 -3.01 -4.42 -11.14
N GLN A 56 -2.62 -5.65 -11.50
CA GLN A 56 -1.97 -5.94 -12.78
C GLN A 56 -2.93 -5.77 -13.97
N ALA A 57 -4.13 -6.34 -13.88
CA ALA A 57 -5.13 -6.26 -14.95
C ALA A 57 -5.56 -4.81 -15.26
N HIS A 58 -5.51 -3.92 -14.26
CA HIS A 58 -5.90 -2.52 -14.40
C HIS A 58 -4.72 -1.54 -14.44
N GLY A 59 -3.47 -2.02 -14.46
CA GLY A 59 -2.27 -1.17 -14.48
C GLY A 59 -2.14 -0.24 -13.27
N LEU A 60 -2.69 -0.64 -12.12
CA LEU A 60 -2.70 0.17 -10.90
C LEU A 60 -1.51 -0.15 -10.00
N PRO A 61 -0.88 0.87 -9.36
CA PRO A 61 0.08 0.62 -8.30
C PRO A 61 -0.60 -0.12 -7.13
N LEU A 62 -0.04 -1.26 -6.71
CA LEU A 62 -0.61 -2.11 -5.66
C LEU A 62 -0.89 -1.35 -4.36
N GLY A 63 0.03 -0.47 -3.96
CA GLY A 63 -0.13 0.37 -2.76
C GLY A 63 -1.26 1.39 -2.89
N LYS A 64 -1.50 1.92 -4.10
CA LYS A 64 -2.63 2.82 -4.38
C LYS A 64 -3.95 2.06 -4.25
N LEU A 65 -4.08 0.91 -4.92
CA LEU A 65 -5.27 0.05 -4.83
C LEU A 65 -5.55 -0.39 -3.39
N ALA A 66 -4.53 -0.76 -2.63
CA ALA A 66 -4.68 -1.12 -1.23
C ALA A 66 -5.22 0.05 -0.39
N ARG A 67 -4.71 1.27 -0.64
CA ARG A 67 -5.18 2.48 0.06
C ARG A 67 -6.62 2.83 -0.32
N ASP A 68 -6.97 2.68 -1.58
CA ASP A 68 -8.31 2.85 -2.12
C ASP A 68 -9.31 1.85 -1.50
N LEU A 69 -8.92 0.57 -1.38
CA LEU A 69 -9.72 -0.45 -0.69
C LEU A 69 -9.93 -0.17 0.80
N VAL A 70 -8.90 0.30 1.51
CA VAL A 70 -9.03 0.71 2.92
C VAL A 70 -9.98 1.90 3.06
N GLN A 71 -9.99 2.81 2.08
CA GLN A 71 -10.96 3.91 1.96
C GLN A 71 -12.33 3.45 1.39
N ARG A 72 -12.53 2.14 1.22
CA ARG A 72 -13.76 1.49 0.70
C ARG A 72 -14.17 1.95 -0.70
N THR A 73 -13.23 2.44 -1.50
CA THR A 73 -13.46 2.88 -2.88
C THR A 73 -12.26 2.46 -3.71
N PRO A 74 -12.33 1.39 -4.52
CA PRO A 74 -13.51 0.62 -4.93
C PRO A 74 -13.97 -0.40 -3.87
N ASP A 75 -15.22 -0.86 -3.99
CA ASP A 75 -15.75 -1.95 -3.17
C ASP A 75 -14.89 -3.21 -3.25
N ALA A 76 -14.68 -3.85 -2.09
CA ALA A 76 -13.97 -5.13 -1.99
C ALA A 76 -14.55 -6.20 -2.93
N ARG A 77 -15.88 -6.22 -3.08
CA ARG A 77 -16.58 -7.15 -3.97
C ARG A 77 -16.22 -6.94 -5.44
N THR A 78 -15.97 -5.71 -5.88
CA THR A 78 -15.56 -5.37 -7.24
C THR A 78 -14.19 -5.93 -7.55
N VAL A 79 -13.24 -5.76 -6.62
CA VAL A 79 -11.89 -6.32 -6.74
C VAL A 79 -11.93 -7.86 -6.77
N LEU A 80 -12.76 -8.47 -5.93
CA LEU A 80 -12.91 -9.93 -5.91
C LEU A 80 -13.64 -10.48 -7.14
N ALA A 81 -14.45 -9.67 -7.83
CA ALA A 81 -15.13 -10.03 -9.07
C ALA A 81 -14.26 -9.80 -10.32
N GLY A 82 -13.12 -9.10 -10.19
CA GLY A 82 -12.29 -8.69 -11.34
C GLY A 82 -12.97 -7.65 -12.23
N ALA A 83 -14.01 -6.97 -11.74
CA ALA A 83 -14.77 -5.98 -12.49
C ALA A 83 -14.07 -4.61 -12.44
N PRO A 84 -14.12 -3.81 -13.52
CA PRO A 84 -13.53 -2.48 -13.51
C PRO A 84 -14.13 -1.63 -12.37
N PRO A 85 -13.30 -0.79 -11.70
CA PRO A 85 -13.81 0.10 -10.67
C PRO A 85 -14.72 1.14 -11.35
N ARG A 86 -15.93 1.35 -10.81
CA ARG A 86 -16.89 2.35 -11.32
C ARG A 86 -16.51 3.76 -10.89
#